data_AF-A0AAE3KPJ7-F1
#
_entry.id   AF-A0AAE3KPJ7-F1
#
_cell.length_a   1.000
_cell.length_b   1.000
_cell.length_c   1.000
_cell.angle_alpha   90.00
_cell.angle_beta   90.00
_cell.angle_gamma   90.00
#
_symmetry.space_group_name_H-M   'P 1'
#
loop_
_entity.id
_entity.type
_entity.pdbx_description
1 polymer ?
#
loop_
_entity_poly.entity_id
_entity_poly.type
_entity_poly.pdbx_seq_one_letter_code
_entity_poly.pdbx_strand_id
1 'polypeptide(L)' 'MTNNAEMYGARLFNQGEGNDISPIYGVVTTGEVWKFLRLEGEKVEIDLSEYFLNEVSKIMGILVSGVRG' A
#
# COMPACT_ATOMS: atom_id res chain seq x y z
N MET A 1 5.23 -1.99 11.22
CA MET A 1 5.83 -0.63 11.30
C MET A 1 6.78 -0.34 10.13
N THR A 2 7.47 -1.34 9.56
CA THR A 2 8.44 -1.15 8.46
C THR A 2 7.84 -0.56 7.17
N ASN A 3 6.67 -1.04 6.74
CA ASN A 3 6.10 -0.61 5.46
C ASN A 3 5.72 0.89 5.44
N ASN A 4 5.24 1.45 6.56
CA ASN A 4 4.96 2.90 6.64
C ASN A 4 6.21 3.75 6.40
N ALA A 5 7.39 3.29 6.87
CA ALA A 5 8.66 3.99 6.65
C ALA A 5 9.12 3.87 5.20
N GLU A 6 8.94 2.70 4.57
CA GLU A 6 9.23 2.48 3.15
C GLU A 6 8.34 3.36 2.25
N MET A 7 7.04 3.42 2.53
CA MET A 7 6.09 4.28 1.81
C MET A 7 6.43 5.77 1.96
N TYR A 8 6.82 6.19 3.16
CA TYR A 8 7.28 7.57 3.40
C TYR A 8 8.59 7.87 2.66
N GLY A 9 9.54 6.94 2.66
CA GLY A 9 10.77 7.05 1.87
C GLY A 9 10.50 7.13 0.36
N ALA A 10 9.58 6.31 -0.16
CA ALA A 10 9.15 6.35 -1.56
C ALA A 10 8.54 7.70 -1.93
N ARG A 11 7.75 8.32 -1.03
CA ARG A 11 7.23 9.67 -1.21
C ARG A 11 8.36 10.69 -1.34
N LEU A 12 9.29 10.70 -0.39
CA LEU A 12 10.42 11.64 -0.39
C LEU A 12 11.28 11.49 -1.65
N PHE A 13 11.52 10.26 -2.08
CA PHE A 13 12.24 9.97 -3.32
C PHE A 13 11.49 10.51 -4.54
N ASN A 14 10.20 10.18 -4.68
CA ASN A 14 9.38 10.62 -5.79
C ASN A 14 9.31 12.16 -5.88
N GLN A 15 9.14 12.85 -4.74
CA GLN A 15 9.18 14.31 -4.66
C GLN A 15 10.54 14.90 -5.07
N GLY A 16 11.65 14.27 -4.67
CA GLY A 16 13.00 14.65 -5.08
C GLY A 16 13.22 14.55 -6.60
N GLU A 17 12.61 13.55 -7.23
CA GLU A 17 12.65 13.34 -8.69
C GLU A 17 11.60 14.18 -9.46
N GLY A 18 10.80 14.99 -8.77
CA GLY A 18 9.72 15.78 -9.39
C GLY A 18 8.52 14.95 -9.85
N ASN A 19 8.41 13.70 -9.41
CA ASN A 19 7.30 12.81 -9.68
C ASN A 19 6.29 12.90 -8.52
N ASP A 20 5.20 13.64 -8.69
CA ASP A 20 4.18 13.76 -7.64
C ASP A 20 3.22 12.54 -7.64
N ILE A 21 3.79 11.35 -7.38
CA ILE A 21 3.04 10.10 -7.32
C ILE A 21 2.31 10.02 -5.99
N SER A 22 1.01 10.26 -6.04
CA SER A 22 0.10 10.15 -4.91
C SER A 22 -1.26 9.65 -5.40
N PRO A 23 -1.94 8.75 -4.65
CA PRO A 23 -1.51 8.15 -3.39
C PRO A 23 -0.46 7.01 -3.58
N ILE A 24 0.31 6.71 -2.54
CA ILE A 24 1.21 5.55 -2.49
C ILE A 24 0.50 4.39 -1.79
N TYR A 25 0.47 3.21 -2.41
CA TYR A 25 -0.13 2.00 -1.83
C TYR A 25 0.95 1.03 -1.32
N GLY A 26 0.70 0.43 -0.16
CA GLY A 26 1.60 -0.52 0.49
C GLY A 26 0.88 -1.80 0.91
N VAL A 27 1.62 -2.91 1.00
CA VAL A 27 1.13 -4.21 1.46
C VAL A 27 2.06 -4.81 2.49
N VAL A 28 1.52 -5.17 3.65
CA VAL A 28 2.22 -5.98 4.66
C VAL A 28 1.69 -7.40 4.60
N THR A 29 2.59 -8.38 4.46
CA THR A 29 2.20 -9.79 4.45
C THR A 29 3.17 -10.68 5.21
N THR A 30 2.65 -11.74 5.80
CA THR A 30 3.43 -12.88 6.35
C THR A 30 3.53 -14.05 5.37
N GLY A 31 3.02 -13.89 4.14
CA GLY A 31 2.75 -14.97 3.19
C GLY A 31 1.36 -15.58 3.36
N GLU A 32 0.86 -15.67 4.59
CA GLU A 32 -0.49 -16.20 4.89
C GLU A 32 -1.54 -15.12 5.08
N VAL A 33 -1.17 -13.98 5.67
CA VAL A 33 -2.07 -12.86 5.96
C VAL A 33 -1.59 -11.63 5.20
N TRP A 34 -2.52 -10.87 4.64
CA TRP A 34 -2.27 -9.66 3.87
C TRP A 34 -3.05 -8.48 4.48
N LYS A 35 -2.38 -7.34 4.60
CA LYS A 35 -2.95 -6.05 5.01
C LYS A 35 -2.51 -4.97 4.03
N PHE A 36 -3.42 -4.03 3.76
CA PHE A 36 -3.21 -2.98 2.77
C PHE A 36 -3.14 -1.61 3.44
N LEU A 37 -2.33 -0.73 2.85
CA LEU A 37 -2.07 0.62 3.33
C LEU A 37 -2.15 1.62 2.18
N ARG A 38 -2.56 2.84 2.49
CA ARG A 38 -2.57 3.99 1.57
C ARG A 38 -1.93 5.18 2.27
N LEU A 39 -0.94 5.80 1.64
CA LEU A 39 -0.35 7.06 2.06
C LEU A 39 -0.80 8.14 1.09
N GLU A 40 -1.49 9.15 1.60
CA GLU A 40 -1.94 10.30 0.83
C GLU A 40 -1.68 11.58 1.62
N GLY A 41 -0.86 12.47 1.05
CA GLY A 41 -0.28 13.57 1.82
C GLY A 41 0.44 13.02 3.05
N GLU A 42 0.08 13.55 4.23
CA GLU A 42 0.64 13.14 5.53
C GLU A 42 -0.21 12.09 6.26
N LYS A 43 -1.28 11.60 5.63
CA LYS A 43 -2.19 10.64 6.25
C LYS A 43 -1.89 9.22 5.76
N VAL A 44 -1.69 8.31 6.70
CA VAL A 44 -1.63 6.87 6.44
C VAL A 44 -2.98 6.26 6.83
N GLU A 45 -3.60 5.58 5.87
CA GLU A 45 -4.80 4.77 6.07
C GLU A 45 -4.41 3.29 6.03
N ILE A 46 -4.97 2.51 6.96
CA ILE A 46 -4.70 1.09 7.08
C ILE A 46 -6.05 0.38 6.97
N ASP A 47 -6.14 -0.59 6.05
CA ASP A 47 -7.25 -1.54 6.06
C ASP A 47 -7.05 -2.50 7.24
N LEU A 48 -7.98 -2.45 8.20
CA LEU A 48 -7.95 -3.29 9.39
C LEU A 48 -8.37 -4.74 9.09
N SER A 49 -8.90 -5.00 7.89
CA SER A 49 -9.26 -6.33 7.44
C SER A 49 -8.02 -7.19 7.21
N GLU A 50 -8.09 -8.43 7.67
CA GLU A 50 -7.09 -9.45 7.36
C GLU A 50 -7.57 -10.28 6.19
N TYR A 51 -6.77 -10.31 5.12
CA TYR A 51 -7.04 -11.15 3.96
C TYR A 51 -6.11 -12.34 3.98
N PHE A 52 -6.66 -13.54 3.97
CA PHE A 52 -5.87 -14.75 3.99
C PHE A 52 -5.44 -15.14 2.57
N LEU A 53 -4.30 -15.83 2.42
CA LEU A 53 -3.75 -16.22 1.11
C LEU A 53 -4.75 -17.00 0.26
N ASN A 54 -5.64 -17.79 0.86
CA ASN A 54 -6.68 -18.52 0.13
C ASN A 54 -7.74 -17.59 -0.50
N GLU A 55 -7.82 -16.33 -0.10
CA GLU A 55 -8.67 -15.29 -0.68
C GLU A 55 -7.98 -14.58 -1.87
N VAL A 56 -7.21 -15.33 -2.67
CA VAL A 56 -6.40 -14.83 -3.79
C VAL A 56 -7.19 -13.85 -4.67
N SER A 57 -8.43 -14.20 -5.05
CA SER A 57 -9.25 -13.34 -5.91
C SER A 57 -9.54 -11.96 -5.28
N LYS A 58 -9.74 -11.90 -3.96
CA LYS A 58 -9.95 -10.63 -3.25
C LYS A 58 -8.65 -9.82 -3.18
N ILE A 59 -7.55 -10.47 -2.79
CA ILE A 59 -6.22 -9.85 -2.74
C ILE A 59 -5.86 -9.24 -4.10
N MET A 60 -6.04 -10.01 -5.19
CA MET A 60 -5.79 -9.53 -6.54
C MET A 60 -6.75 -8.41 -6.96
N GLY A 61 -8.03 -8.48 -6.55
CA GLY A 61 -8.99 -7.41 -6.78
C GLY A 61 -8.56 -6.09 -6.15
N ILE A 62 -8.06 -6.14 -4.90
CA ILE A 62 -7.56 -4.96 -4.18
C ILE A 62 -6.32 -4.39 -4.90
N LEU A 63 -5.34 -5.24 -5.25
CA LEU A 63 -4.15 -4.80 -5.97
C LEU A 63 -4.48 -4.16 -7.33
N VAL A 64 -5.37 -4.76 -8.12
CA VAL A 64 -5.78 -4.21 -9.42
C VAL A 64 -6.53 -2.89 -9.24
N SER A 65 -7.33 -2.74 -8.19
CA SER A 65 -8.01 -1.47 -7.90
C SER A 65 -7.03 -0.34 -7.59
N GLY A 66 -5.93 -0.63 -6.86
CA GLY A 66 -4.89 0.35 -6.56
C GLY A 66 -4.07 0.79 -7.77
N VAL A 67 -3.92 -0.06 -8.80
CA VAL A 67 -3.21 0.29 -10.05
C VAL A 67 -4.09 1.11 -11.01
N ARG A 68 -5.40 0.98 -10.92
CA ARG A 68 -6.37 1.67 -11.79
C ARG A 68 -6.87 3.01 -11.22
N GLY A 69 -6.49 3.32 -9.99
CA GLY A 69 -6.85 4.57 -9.30
C GLY A 69 -6.07 5.77 -9.82
#